data_AF-A0A2W1NNX8-F1
#
_entry.id   AF-A0A2W1NNX8-F1
#
_cell.length_a   1.000
_cell.length_b   1.000
_cell.length_c   1.000
_cell.angle_alpha   90.00
_cell.angle_beta   90.00
_cell.angle_gamma   90.00
#
_symmetry.space_group_name_H-M   'P 1'
#
loop_
_entity.id
_entity.type
_entity.pdbx_description
1 polymer ?
#
loop_
_entity_poly.entity_id
_entity_poly.type
_entity_poly.pdbx_seq_one_letter_code
_entity_poly.pdbx_strand_id
1 'polypeptide(L)'
;MDELCDFSPLKLELKDQLQAVIERLQSTLRGLDEEDRCLLNEFASIGAEISAAESLAATFYMRCYLSSYTDKYWDITQAAQNLSKRRHGALIVVQREDPLDQLITPGIPIGATLTHALLESVFIAGGPLHDGAVLVHGNKIVSAANVLPLTAIVTEKKLGTRHRAAIGLTERSDALVIVVSEETGKASFSMTGNLYAFALS
;
A
#
# COMPACT_ATOMS: atom_id res chain seq x y z
N MET A 1 -18.96 1.08 -9.25
CA MET A 1 -17.58 0.85 -9.72
C MET A 1 -17.26 2.08 -10.55
N ASP A 2 -16.62 3.07 -9.94
CA ASP A 2 -16.50 4.41 -10.52
C ASP A 2 -15.89 4.39 -11.91
N GLU A 3 -16.48 5.17 -12.82
CA GLU A 3 -16.00 5.44 -14.18
C GLU A 3 -14.60 6.10 -14.21
N LEU A 4 -13.98 6.35 -13.05
CA LEU A 4 -12.72 7.10 -12.88
C LEU A 4 -11.44 6.24 -12.88
N CYS A 5 -11.54 4.91 -12.89
CA CYS A 5 -10.39 3.98 -12.96
C CYS A 5 -10.28 3.35 -14.36
N ASP A 6 -10.40 4.15 -15.43
CA ASP A 6 -10.03 3.70 -16.78
C ASP A 6 -8.53 3.87 -17.04
N PHE A 7 -7.73 3.00 -16.41
CA PHE A 7 -6.33 2.81 -16.78
C PHE A 7 -6.17 1.53 -17.59
N SER A 8 -6.92 1.45 -18.69
CA SER A 8 -6.85 0.34 -19.65
C SER A 8 -5.42 -0.11 -19.97
N PRO A 9 -4.40 0.77 -20.16
CA PRO A 9 -3.03 0.32 -20.43
C PRO A 9 -2.40 -0.51 -19.30
N LEU A 10 -2.46 -0.06 -18.05
CA LEU A 10 -1.93 -0.79 -16.89
C LEU A 10 -2.71 -2.10 -16.66
N LYS A 11 -4.02 -2.06 -16.87
CA LYS A 11 -4.87 -3.25 -16.75
C LYS A 11 -4.56 -4.28 -17.84
N LEU A 12 -4.27 -3.84 -19.05
CA LEU A 12 -3.83 -4.71 -20.15
C LEU A 12 -2.45 -5.28 -19.86
N GLU A 13 -1.50 -4.46 -19.44
CA GLU A 13 -0.15 -4.91 -19.08
C GLU A 13 -0.19 -5.97 -17.96
N LEU A 14 -1.03 -5.77 -16.93
CA LEU A 14 -1.21 -6.76 -15.88
C LEU A 14 -1.83 -8.06 -16.41
N LYS A 15 -2.78 -7.98 -17.34
CA LYS A 15 -3.34 -9.17 -17.98
C LYS A 15 -2.28 -9.92 -18.79
N ASP A 16 -1.46 -9.20 -19.57
CA ASP A 16 -0.42 -9.78 -20.40
C ASP A 16 0.66 -10.46 -19.54
N GLN A 17 1.07 -9.84 -18.43
CA GLN A 17 1.97 -10.43 -17.42
C GLN A 17 1.39 -11.73 -16.85
N LEU A 18 0.12 -11.73 -16.44
CA LEU A 18 -0.53 -12.92 -15.89
C LEU A 18 -0.67 -14.03 -16.93
N GLN A 19 -0.95 -13.68 -18.18
CA GLN A 19 -1.03 -14.63 -19.29
C GLN A 19 0.33 -15.29 -19.56
N ALA A 20 1.42 -14.52 -19.54
CA ALA A 20 2.78 -15.04 -19.67
C ALA A 20 3.13 -16.03 -18.55
N VAL A 21 2.77 -15.71 -17.29
CA VAL A 21 2.96 -16.62 -16.15
C VAL A 21 2.18 -17.93 -16.33
N ILE A 22 0.94 -17.86 -16.82
CA ILE A 22 0.11 -19.05 -17.11
C ILE A 22 0.79 -19.95 -18.16
N GLU A 23 1.25 -19.37 -19.27
CA GLU A 23 1.94 -20.12 -20.33
C GLU A 23 3.23 -20.78 -19.82
N ARG A 24 3.96 -20.09 -18.94
CA ARG A 24 5.20 -20.61 -18.36
C ARG A 24 4.96 -21.72 -17.35
N LEU A 25 3.92 -21.60 -16.53
CA LEU A 25 3.45 -22.68 -15.65
C LEU A 25 3.05 -23.92 -16.46
N GLN A 26 2.30 -23.74 -17.55
CA GLN A 26 1.92 -24.84 -18.44
C GLN A 26 3.14 -25.51 -19.10
N SER A 27 4.14 -24.73 -19.50
CA SER A 27 5.41 -25.26 -20.02
C SER A 27 6.18 -26.06 -18.97
N THR A 28 6.26 -25.54 -17.75
CA THR A 28 6.94 -26.19 -16.62
C THR A 28 6.25 -27.49 -16.22
N LEU A 29 4.91 -27.51 -16.24
CA LEU A 29 4.12 -28.72 -15.96
C LEU A 29 4.45 -29.85 -16.94
N ARG A 30 4.57 -29.54 -18.24
CA ARG A 30 4.96 -30.54 -19.26
C ARG A 30 6.39 -31.05 -19.07
N GLY A 31 7.28 -30.19 -18.61
CA GLY A 31 8.68 -30.58 -18.34
C GLY A 31 8.84 -31.53 -17.14
N LEU A 32 7.84 -31.65 -16.26
CA LEU A 32 7.91 -32.58 -15.11
C LEU A 32 7.86 -34.04 -15.54
N ASP A 33 7.36 -34.33 -16.74
CA ASP A 33 7.31 -35.66 -17.32
C ASP A 33 8.66 -36.08 -17.96
N GLU A 34 9.66 -35.18 -17.99
CA GLU A 34 10.98 -35.40 -18.59
C GLU A 34 12.04 -35.75 -17.51
N GLU A 35 12.46 -37.02 -17.43
CA GLU A 35 13.35 -37.52 -16.36
C GLU A 35 14.75 -36.86 -16.31
N ASP A 36 15.25 -36.33 -17.43
CA ASP A 36 16.60 -35.74 -17.55
C ASP A 36 16.62 -34.21 -17.40
N ARG A 37 15.51 -33.58 -17.01
CA ARG A 37 15.37 -32.12 -16.95
C ARG A 37 15.23 -31.59 -15.52
N CYS A 38 16.13 -30.68 -15.14
CA CYS A 38 16.00 -29.91 -13.90
C CYS A 38 15.20 -28.63 -14.14
N LEU A 39 14.09 -28.44 -13.42
CA LEU A 39 13.17 -27.31 -13.58
C LEU A 39 13.32 -26.18 -12.54
N LEU A 40 14.36 -26.23 -11.69
CA LEU A 40 14.52 -25.26 -10.59
C LEU A 40 14.64 -23.82 -11.09
N ASN A 41 15.25 -23.61 -12.26
CA ASN A 41 15.38 -22.28 -12.86
C ASN A 41 14.02 -21.75 -13.35
N GLU A 42 13.16 -22.62 -13.88
CA GLU A 42 11.79 -22.27 -14.30
C GLU A 42 10.96 -21.82 -13.11
N PHE A 43 11.00 -22.55 -11.99
CA PHE A 43 10.32 -22.12 -10.75
C PHE A 43 10.81 -20.77 -10.25
N ALA A 44 12.13 -20.54 -10.26
CA ALA A 44 12.70 -19.24 -9.86
C ALA A 44 12.23 -18.11 -10.79
N SER A 45 12.20 -18.36 -12.11
CA SER A 45 11.72 -17.38 -13.10
C SER A 45 10.24 -17.06 -12.93
N ILE A 46 9.40 -18.07 -12.70
CA ILE A 46 7.97 -17.88 -12.43
C ILE A 46 7.76 -17.06 -11.16
N GLY A 47 8.53 -17.33 -10.10
CA GLY A 47 8.49 -16.53 -8.87
C GLY A 47 8.83 -15.06 -9.10
N ALA A 48 9.81 -14.77 -9.95
CA ALA A 48 10.17 -13.41 -10.33
C ALA A 48 9.07 -12.71 -11.14
N GLU A 49 8.45 -13.40 -12.10
CA GLU A 49 7.34 -12.86 -12.91
C GLU A 49 6.09 -12.57 -12.07
N ILE A 50 5.74 -13.48 -11.14
CA ILE A 50 4.63 -13.24 -10.19
C ILE A 50 4.91 -12.00 -9.34
N SER A 51 6.13 -11.86 -8.84
CA SER A 51 6.53 -10.69 -8.03
C SER A 51 6.44 -9.39 -8.84
N ALA A 52 6.77 -9.42 -10.13
CA ALA A 52 6.62 -8.28 -11.04
C ALA A 52 5.14 -7.94 -11.27
N ALA A 53 4.30 -8.95 -11.53
CA ALA A 53 2.85 -8.78 -11.69
C ALA A 53 2.20 -8.22 -10.41
N GLU A 54 2.62 -8.68 -9.22
CA GLU A 54 2.17 -8.12 -7.93
C GLU A 54 2.52 -6.63 -7.80
N SER A 55 3.74 -6.24 -8.19
CA SER A 55 4.20 -4.85 -8.13
C SER A 55 3.42 -3.94 -9.11
N LEU A 56 3.11 -4.46 -10.30
CA LEU A 56 2.27 -3.78 -11.29
C LEU A 56 0.83 -3.64 -10.79
N ALA A 57 0.26 -4.69 -10.19
CA ALA A 57 -1.07 -4.66 -9.60
C ALA A 57 -1.15 -3.64 -8.45
N ALA A 58 -0.14 -3.61 -7.57
CA ALA A 58 -0.05 -2.62 -6.50
C ALA A 58 -0.07 -1.19 -7.05
N THR A 59 0.74 -0.92 -8.09
CA THR A 59 0.77 0.37 -8.77
C THR A 59 -0.59 0.74 -9.38
N PHE A 60 -1.22 -0.20 -10.07
CA PHE A 60 -2.55 -0.02 -10.67
C PHE A 60 -3.60 0.35 -9.62
N TYR A 61 -3.71 -0.44 -8.54
CA TYR A 61 -4.71 -0.20 -7.49
C TYR A 61 -4.45 1.09 -6.72
N MET A 62 -3.20 1.37 -6.35
CA MET A 62 -2.84 2.62 -5.66
C MET A 62 -3.17 3.83 -6.52
N ARG A 63 -2.87 3.79 -7.82
CA ARG A 63 -3.24 4.86 -8.74
C ARG A 63 -4.76 5.00 -8.83
N CYS A 64 -5.50 3.91 -9.02
CA CYS A 64 -6.97 3.96 -9.10
C CYS A 64 -7.63 4.54 -7.86
N TYR A 65 -7.16 4.17 -6.67
CA TYR A 65 -7.79 4.62 -5.44
C TYR A 65 -7.36 6.02 -5.01
N LEU A 66 -6.22 6.51 -5.49
CA LEU A 66 -5.66 7.80 -5.08
C LEU A 66 -5.82 8.92 -6.12
N SER A 67 -5.85 8.62 -7.43
CA SER A 67 -5.75 9.64 -8.48
C SER A 67 -6.87 10.67 -8.47
N SER A 68 -8.07 10.30 -8.00
CA SER A 68 -9.21 11.21 -7.88
C SER A 68 -9.09 12.15 -6.67
N TYR A 69 -8.24 11.84 -5.71
CA TYR A 69 -8.15 12.55 -4.42
C TYR A 69 -6.80 13.24 -4.21
N THR A 70 -5.77 12.87 -4.97
CA THR A 70 -4.45 13.52 -4.94
C THR A 70 -3.70 13.29 -6.25
N ASP A 71 -3.09 14.34 -6.79
CA ASP A 71 -2.14 14.20 -7.91
C ASP A 71 -0.76 13.72 -7.44
N LYS A 72 -0.54 13.69 -6.11
CA LYS A 72 0.71 13.25 -5.47
C LYS A 72 0.72 11.78 -5.09
N TYR A 73 -0.06 10.93 -5.76
CA TYR A 73 -0.08 9.49 -5.51
C TYR A 73 1.32 8.86 -5.63
N TRP A 74 2.14 9.35 -6.57
CA TRP A 74 3.52 8.88 -6.73
C TRP A 74 4.40 9.19 -5.51
N ASP A 75 4.30 10.41 -4.96
CA ASP A 75 5.06 10.79 -3.76
C ASP A 75 4.70 9.88 -2.56
N ILE A 76 3.42 9.52 -2.44
CA ILE A 76 2.93 8.62 -1.39
C ILE A 76 3.49 7.20 -1.58
N THR A 77 3.42 6.65 -2.80
CA THR A 77 3.93 5.31 -3.10
C THR A 77 5.45 5.24 -2.93
N GLN A 78 6.19 6.27 -3.36
CA GLN A 78 7.63 6.34 -3.17
C GLN A 78 8.02 6.42 -1.69
N ALA A 79 7.33 7.24 -0.89
CA ALA A 79 7.57 7.29 0.55
C ALA A 79 7.34 5.93 1.20
N ALA A 80 6.22 5.26 0.89
CA ALA A 80 5.91 3.93 1.41
C ALA A 80 6.99 2.91 1.04
N GLN A 81 7.50 2.94 -0.21
CA GLN A 81 8.57 2.06 -0.66
C GLN A 81 9.89 2.33 0.11
N ASN A 82 10.28 3.59 0.26
CA ASN A 82 11.51 3.97 0.95
C ASN A 82 11.46 3.64 2.45
N LEU A 83 10.32 3.88 3.09
CA LEU A 83 10.07 3.54 4.49
C LEU A 83 10.07 2.01 4.68
N SER A 84 9.47 1.27 3.75
CA SER A 84 9.48 -0.21 3.74
C SER A 84 10.90 -0.77 3.68
N LYS A 85 11.73 -0.28 2.75
CA LYS A 85 13.16 -0.67 2.60
C LYS A 85 13.96 -0.42 3.88
N ARG A 86 13.66 0.65 4.60
CA ARG A 86 14.32 1.02 5.88
C ARG A 86 13.67 0.41 7.11
N ARG A 87 12.54 -0.29 6.97
CA ARG A 87 11.68 -0.78 8.08
C ARG A 87 11.28 0.34 9.05
N HIS A 88 11.03 1.53 8.52
CA HIS A 88 10.47 2.63 9.30
C HIS A 88 8.95 2.52 9.29
N GLY A 89 8.36 2.42 10.49
CA GLY A 89 6.91 2.32 10.64
C GLY A 89 6.20 3.57 10.13
N ALA A 90 5.13 3.39 9.37
CA ALA A 90 4.37 4.50 8.79
C ALA A 90 2.87 4.26 8.85
N LEU A 91 2.10 5.35 8.95
CA LEU A 91 0.64 5.34 8.95
C LEU A 91 0.14 6.61 8.23
N ILE A 92 -0.22 6.49 6.95
CA ILE A 92 -0.55 7.63 6.07
C ILE A 92 -2.02 7.51 5.68
N VAL A 93 -2.83 8.46 6.14
CA VAL A 93 -4.26 8.56 5.82
C VAL A 93 -4.42 9.50 4.63
N VAL A 94 -5.09 9.04 3.57
CA VAL A 94 -5.55 9.89 2.47
C VAL A 94 -7.06 10.05 2.62
N GLN A 95 -7.49 11.27 2.93
CA GLN A 95 -8.90 11.62 2.97
C GLN A 95 -9.49 11.60 1.57
N ARG A 96 -10.65 10.95 1.44
CA ARG A 96 -11.40 10.83 0.20
C ARG A 96 -12.68 11.68 0.30
N GLU A 97 -13.86 11.13 0.08
CA GLU A 97 -15.13 11.88 0.11
C GLU A 97 -15.57 12.21 1.53
N ASP A 98 -15.37 11.28 2.46
CA ASP A 98 -15.81 11.47 3.84
C ASP A 98 -14.88 12.43 4.59
N PRO A 99 -15.43 13.45 5.29
CA PRO A 99 -14.64 14.28 6.19
C PRO A 99 -14.18 13.47 7.41
N LEU A 100 -12.91 13.64 7.80
CA LEU A 100 -12.29 12.82 8.85
C LEU A 100 -12.16 13.54 10.21
N ASP A 101 -12.56 14.81 10.30
CA ASP A 101 -12.37 15.66 11.50
C ASP A 101 -13.02 15.08 12.76
N GLN A 102 -14.11 14.32 12.62
CA GLN A 102 -14.81 13.68 13.74
C GLN A 102 -14.28 12.28 14.08
N LEU A 103 -13.51 11.68 13.18
CA LEU A 103 -12.98 10.33 13.34
C LEU A 103 -11.54 10.36 13.87
N ILE A 104 -10.79 11.42 13.59
CA ILE A 104 -9.38 11.55 13.93
C ILE A 104 -9.23 12.52 15.12
N THR A 105 -8.44 12.14 16.12
CA THR A 105 -7.98 13.10 17.12
C THR A 105 -6.79 13.87 16.54
N PRO A 106 -6.88 15.21 16.36
CA PRO A 106 -5.84 15.97 15.69
C PRO A 106 -4.51 15.93 16.43
N GLY A 107 -3.44 15.71 15.68
CA GLY A 107 -2.06 15.84 16.16
C GLY A 107 -1.49 17.24 15.88
N ILE A 108 -0.26 17.29 15.37
CA ILE A 108 0.46 18.54 15.09
C ILE A 108 0.14 19.02 13.66
N PRO A 109 -0.41 20.23 13.48
CA PRO A 109 -0.63 20.81 12.15
C PRO A 109 0.68 21.01 11.39
N ILE A 110 0.68 20.65 10.10
CA ILE A 110 1.84 20.82 9.21
C ILE A 110 1.50 21.82 8.09
N GLY A 111 0.38 21.61 7.38
CA GLY A 111 -0.08 22.51 6.31
C GLY A 111 0.86 22.62 5.11
N ALA A 112 1.70 21.62 4.85
CA ALA A 112 2.73 21.65 3.80
C ALA A 112 2.31 20.89 2.54
N THR A 113 2.91 21.25 1.40
CA THR A 113 2.77 20.48 0.16
C THR A 113 3.32 19.06 0.36
N LEU A 114 2.55 18.07 -0.11
CA LEU A 114 2.96 16.67 -0.03
C LEU A 114 4.15 16.41 -0.96
N THR A 115 5.21 15.86 -0.37
CA THR A 115 6.38 15.31 -1.05
C THR A 115 6.80 14.02 -0.36
N HIS A 116 7.39 13.08 -1.11
CA HIS A 116 7.86 11.83 -0.52
C HIS A 116 8.93 12.10 0.56
N ALA A 117 9.81 13.08 0.35
CA ALA A 117 10.87 13.44 1.29
C ALA A 117 10.31 13.95 2.64
N LEU A 118 9.22 14.72 2.61
CA LEU A 118 8.58 15.19 3.84
C LEU A 118 7.86 14.05 4.57
N LEU A 119 7.17 13.17 3.85
CA LEU A 119 6.58 11.96 4.45
C LEU A 119 7.65 11.08 5.11
N GLU A 120 8.75 10.82 4.40
CA GLU A 120 9.88 10.06 4.94
C GLU A 120 10.44 10.71 6.21
N SER A 121 10.57 12.05 6.22
CA SER A 121 11.09 12.82 7.36
C SER A 121 10.18 12.73 8.58
N VAL A 122 8.86 12.77 8.38
CA VAL A 122 7.88 12.64 9.48
C VAL A 122 8.01 11.29 10.18
N PHE A 123 8.24 10.20 9.44
CA PHE A 123 8.34 8.84 9.98
C PHE A 123 9.76 8.41 10.37
N ILE A 124 10.71 9.35 10.50
CA ILE A 124 12.02 9.04 11.10
C ILE A 124 11.81 8.70 12.58
N ALA A 125 12.25 7.51 12.98
CA ALA A 125 12.12 7.02 14.35
C ALA A 125 12.76 7.99 15.37
N GLY A 126 12.07 8.20 16.49
CA GLY A 126 12.52 9.08 17.57
C GLY A 126 12.22 10.57 17.37
N GLY A 127 11.70 10.98 16.22
CA GLY A 127 11.22 12.35 16.00
C GLY A 127 9.86 12.61 16.69
N PRO A 128 9.49 13.86 17.02
CA PRO A 128 8.21 14.15 17.70
C PRO A 128 6.96 13.87 16.84
N LEU A 129 7.11 13.66 15.52
CA LEU A 129 6.00 13.50 14.57
C LEU A 129 5.73 12.05 14.14
N HIS A 130 6.63 11.11 14.45
CA HIS A 130 6.59 9.75 13.89
C HIS A 130 5.56 8.83 14.54
N ASP A 131 5.09 9.18 15.74
CA ASP A 131 4.14 8.39 16.51
C ASP A 131 2.72 8.86 16.20
N GLY A 132 1.94 8.00 15.55
CA GLY A 132 0.62 8.31 15.03
C GLY A 132 0.56 8.41 13.50
N ALA A 133 -0.53 8.99 13.01
CA ALA A 133 -0.86 9.04 11.59
C ALA A 133 -0.56 10.42 10.97
N VAL A 134 -0.15 10.40 9.70
CA VAL A 134 -0.17 11.58 8.82
C VAL A 134 -1.53 11.67 8.15
N LEU A 135 -2.16 12.85 8.15
CA LEU A 135 -3.37 13.14 7.39
C LEU A 135 -3.01 13.90 6.11
N VAL A 136 -3.39 13.33 4.97
CA VAL A 136 -3.28 13.91 3.64
C VAL A 136 -4.67 14.28 3.15
N HIS A 137 -4.81 15.50 2.63
CA HIS A 137 -6.02 15.96 1.94
C HIS A 137 -5.63 16.74 0.68
N GLY A 138 -6.09 16.27 -0.48
CA GLY A 138 -5.62 16.77 -1.77
C GLY A 138 -4.11 16.55 -1.90
N ASN A 139 -3.38 17.64 -2.17
CA ASN A 139 -1.92 17.61 -2.38
C ASN A 139 -1.15 18.11 -1.16
N LYS A 140 -1.76 18.09 0.04
CA LYS A 140 -1.16 18.63 1.26
C LYS A 140 -1.12 17.60 2.38
N ILE A 141 -0.06 17.67 3.17
CA ILE A 141 0.00 17.08 4.50
C ILE A 141 -0.64 18.07 5.46
N VAL A 142 -1.83 17.72 5.96
CA VAL A 142 -2.62 18.56 6.87
C VAL A 142 -1.99 18.56 8.26
N SER A 143 -1.74 17.37 8.80
CA SER A 143 -1.20 17.16 10.14
C SER A 143 -0.44 15.84 10.24
N ALA A 144 0.40 15.70 11.26
CA ALA A 144 1.05 14.44 11.65
C ALA A 144 0.78 14.14 13.12
N ALA A 145 1.24 12.97 13.59
CA ALA A 145 1.01 12.47 14.95
C ALA A 145 -0.48 12.42 15.34
N ASN A 146 -1.37 12.20 14.38
CA ASN A 146 -2.80 12.07 14.64
C ASN A 146 -3.12 10.70 15.26
N VAL A 147 -4.11 10.65 16.14
CA VAL A 147 -4.58 9.38 16.71
C VAL A 147 -5.84 8.92 15.99
N LEU A 148 -5.83 7.68 15.51
CA LEU A 148 -6.94 7.06 14.78
C LEU A 148 -7.70 6.07 15.67
N PRO A 149 -8.99 5.80 15.38
CA PRO A 149 -9.73 4.75 16.07
C PRO A 149 -9.14 3.38 15.71
N LEU A 150 -9.04 2.50 16.71
CA LEU A 150 -8.60 1.13 16.49
C LEU A 150 -9.81 0.24 16.17
N THR A 151 -9.63 -0.70 15.25
CA THR A 151 -10.63 -1.76 15.05
C THR A 151 -10.77 -2.60 16.32
N ALA A 152 -12.03 -2.99 16.59
CA ALA A 152 -12.39 -3.97 17.61
C ALA A 152 -12.34 -5.41 17.06
N ILE A 153 -12.21 -5.59 15.74
CA ILE A 153 -12.13 -6.90 15.11
C ILE A 153 -10.81 -7.56 15.51
N VAL A 154 -10.93 -8.67 16.21
CA VAL A 154 -9.80 -9.54 16.52
C VAL A 154 -9.58 -10.45 15.31
N THR A 155 -8.43 -10.30 14.65
CA THR A 155 -8.02 -11.21 13.58
C THR A 155 -7.13 -12.31 14.14
N GLU A 156 -7.10 -13.47 13.48
CA GLU A 156 -6.21 -14.58 13.88
C GLU A 156 -4.72 -14.23 13.76
N LYS A 157 -4.40 -13.23 12.93
CA LYS A 157 -3.04 -12.71 12.76
C LYS A 157 -2.76 -11.64 13.81
N LYS A 158 -1.60 -11.70 14.47
CA LYS A 158 -1.14 -10.62 15.36
C LYS A 158 -0.90 -9.34 14.55
N LEU A 159 -1.85 -8.41 14.60
CA LEU A 159 -1.73 -7.09 13.98
C LEU A 159 -1.22 -6.06 15.00
N GLY A 160 -0.20 -5.30 14.61
CA GLY A 160 0.28 -4.16 15.38
C GLY A 160 -0.73 -3.01 15.44
N THR A 161 -0.49 -2.04 16.33
CA THR A 161 -1.39 -0.91 16.57
C THR A 161 -1.66 -0.07 15.33
N ARG A 162 -0.64 0.21 14.50
CA ARG A 162 -0.80 0.94 13.22
C ARG A 162 -1.74 0.23 12.24
N HIS A 163 -1.65 -1.10 12.13
CA HIS A 163 -2.55 -1.88 11.27
C HIS A 163 -3.99 -1.81 11.78
N ARG A 164 -4.18 -1.95 13.10
CA ARG A 164 -5.50 -1.83 13.73
C ARG A 164 -6.10 -0.44 13.60
N ALA A 165 -5.28 0.60 13.67
CA ALA A 165 -5.65 1.99 13.45
C ALA A 165 -6.10 2.24 12.01
N ALA A 166 -5.36 1.71 11.03
CA ALA A 166 -5.75 1.80 9.62
C ALA A 166 -7.10 1.13 9.37
N ILE A 167 -7.28 -0.11 9.85
CA ILE A 167 -8.55 -0.83 9.71
C ILE A 167 -9.68 -0.04 10.38
N GLY A 168 -9.50 0.36 11.65
CA GLY A 168 -10.53 1.06 12.42
C GLY A 168 -10.99 2.38 11.83
N LEU A 169 -10.09 3.13 11.17
CA LEU A 169 -10.49 4.34 10.44
C LEU A 169 -11.29 4.00 9.18
N THR A 170 -10.82 3.02 8.39
CA THR A 170 -11.47 2.65 7.12
C THR A 170 -12.74 1.81 7.28
N GLU A 171 -13.05 1.32 8.48
CA GLU A 171 -14.37 0.77 8.82
C GLU A 171 -15.45 1.86 8.91
N ARG A 172 -15.04 3.12 9.12
CA ARG A 172 -15.94 4.24 9.45
C ARG A 172 -15.90 5.37 8.41
N SER A 173 -15.08 5.22 7.38
CA SER A 173 -14.91 6.22 6.32
C SER A 173 -14.44 5.55 5.04
N ASP A 174 -14.62 6.25 3.92
CA ASP A 174 -14.07 5.85 2.63
C ASP A 174 -12.56 6.09 2.49
N ALA A 175 -11.87 6.63 3.51
CA ALA A 175 -10.44 6.91 3.49
C ALA A 175 -9.60 5.69 3.09
N LEU A 176 -8.46 5.95 2.43
CA LEU A 176 -7.43 4.94 2.19
C LEU A 176 -6.28 5.18 3.16
N VAL A 177 -5.86 4.14 3.89
CA VAL A 177 -4.80 4.27 4.89
C VAL A 177 -3.64 3.33 4.56
N ILE A 178 -2.47 3.88 4.28
CA ILE A 178 -1.25 3.12 3.99
C ILE A 178 -0.50 2.89 5.29
N VAL A 179 -0.03 1.66 5.47
CA VAL A 179 0.72 1.20 6.65
C VAL A 179 2.03 0.59 6.19
N VAL A 180 3.12 0.96 6.86
CA VAL A 180 4.39 0.24 6.80
C VAL A 180 4.68 -0.33 8.18
N SER A 181 4.93 -1.64 8.25
CA SER A 181 5.29 -2.32 9.49
C SER A 181 6.72 -1.95 9.90
N GLU A 182 6.91 -1.50 11.14
CA GLU A 182 8.26 -1.29 11.70
C GLU A 182 8.98 -2.61 12.01
N GLU A 183 8.23 -3.68 12.27
CA GLU A 183 8.81 -4.99 12.59
C GLU A 183 9.32 -5.71 11.33
N THR A 184 8.55 -5.64 10.24
CA THR A 184 8.79 -6.45 9.04
C THR A 184 9.15 -5.64 7.81
N GLY A 185 8.93 -4.32 7.83
CA GLY A 185 9.00 -3.46 6.65
C GLY A 185 7.86 -3.65 5.66
N LYS A 186 6.95 -4.62 5.89
CA LYS A 186 5.87 -4.93 4.94
C LYS A 186 4.93 -3.75 4.79
N ALA A 187 4.68 -3.33 3.55
CA ALA A 187 3.70 -2.31 3.21
C ALA A 187 2.31 -2.93 3.00
N SER A 188 1.28 -2.20 3.38
CA SER A 188 -0.12 -2.56 3.18
C SER A 188 -0.96 -1.31 3.07
N PHE A 189 -2.14 -1.39 2.47
CA PHE A 189 -3.15 -0.35 2.60
C PHE A 189 -4.42 -0.95 3.18
N SER A 190 -5.15 -0.14 3.94
CA SER A 190 -6.48 -0.43 4.44
C SER A 190 -7.50 0.37 3.65
N MET A 191 -8.61 -0.26 3.31
CA MET A 191 -9.77 0.37 2.69
C MET A 191 -11.00 -0.46 3.02
N THR A 192 -12.12 0.20 3.35
CA THR A 192 -13.40 -0.45 3.72
C THR A 192 -13.24 -1.57 4.77
N GLY A 193 -12.37 -1.36 5.78
CA GLY A 193 -12.10 -2.31 6.86
C GLY A 193 -11.25 -3.53 6.47
N ASN A 194 -10.74 -3.58 5.23
CA ASN A 194 -9.89 -4.68 4.75
C ASN A 194 -8.45 -4.23 4.58
N LEU A 195 -7.50 -5.11 4.90
CA LEU A 195 -6.07 -4.85 4.77
C LEU A 195 -5.47 -5.62 3.60
N TYR A 196 -4.86 -4.91 2.66
CA TYR A 196 -4.26 -5.45 1.45
C TYR A 196 -2.75 -5.25 1.48
N ALA A 197 -2.01 -6.34 1.52
CA ALA A 197 -0.55 -6.28 1.43
C ALA A 197 -0.11 -5.97 0.00
N PHE A 198 0.95 -5.19 -0.14
CA PHE A 198 1.56 -4.94 -1.43
C PHE A 198 3.09 -4.81 -1.32
N ALA A 199 3.76 -5.03 -2.45
CA ALA A 199 5.16 -4.74 -2.64
C ALA A 199 5.29 -3.74 -3.80
N LEU A 200 6.20 -2.78 -3.65
CA LEU A 200 6.57 -1.86 -4.73
C LEU A 200 8.02 -2.16 -5.10
N SER A 201 8.24 -2.64 -6.31
CA SER A 201 9.55 -2.89 -6.91
C SER A 201 10.24 -1.59 -7.33
#